data_AF-A0A1C5GY93-F1
#
_entry.id   AF-A0A1C5GY93-F1
#
_cell.length_a   1.000
_cell.length_b   1.000
_cell.length_c   1.000
_cell.angle_alpha   90.00
_cell.angle_beta   90.00
_cell.angle_gamma   90.00
#
_symmetry.space_group_name_H-M   'P 1'
#
loop_
_entity.id
_entity.type
_entity.pdbx_description
1 polymer ?
#
loop_
_entity_poly.entity_id
_entity_poly.type
_entity_poly.pdbx_seq_one_letter_code
_entity_poly.pdbx_strand_id
1 'polypeptide(L)'
;MRWPRRNAKPVSLAPRHRRTWRYGRRWCSCGLRWTTCPDRHAPVPTEPPTSPPTNSRWWDEVTRANPQVGRAGWLTPAQTWRANGGRW
;
A
#
# COMPACT_ATOMS: atom_id res chain seq x y z
N MET A 1 9.27 -28.26 6.51
CA MET A 1 8.26 -27.17 6.48
C MET A 1 8.70 -26.11 5.48
N ARG A 2 7.95 -25.90 4.40
CA ARG A 2 8.28 -24.95 3.34
C ARG A 2 7.61 -23.62 3.66
N TRP A 3 8.38 -22.63 4.09
CA TRP A 3 7.88 -21.28 4.38
C TRP A 3 7.17 -20.69 3.14
N PRO A 4 5.96 -20.10 3.29
CA PRO A 4 5.28 -19.47 2.16
C PRO A 4 6.14 -18.31 1.64
N ARG A 5 6.27 -18.21 0.31
CA ARG A 5 7.03 -17.13 -0.33
C ARG A 5 6.38 -15.79 0.05
N ARG A 6 7.15 -14.92 0.72
CA ARG A 6 6.76 -13.57 1.19
C ARG A 6 6.10 -12.68 0.14
N ASN A 7 6.21 -12.99 -1.15
CA ASN A 7 5.62 -12.27 -2.28
C ASN A 7 5.00 -13.23 -3.30
N ALA A 8 4.26 -14.25 -2.84
CA ALA A 8 3.54 -15.11 -3.75
C ALA A 8 2.52 -14.26 -4.54
N LYS A 9 2.67 -14.22 -5.87
CA LYS A 9 1.67 -13.58 -6.74
C LYS A 9 0.34 -14.26 -6.46
N PRO A 10 -0.72 -13.50 -6.19
CA PRO A 10 -1.97 -14.10 -5.77
C PRO A 10 -2.60 -14.83 -6.96
N VAL A 11 -3.21 -15.97 -6.68
CA VAL A 11 -3.74 -16.87 -7.71
C VAL A 11 -5.05 -16.28 -8.24
N SER A 12 -5.10 -16.12 -9.56
CA SER A 12 -6.31 -15.65 -10.24
C SER A 12 -7.31 -16.81 -10.35
N LEU A 13 -8.52 -16.61 -9.84
CA LEU A 13 -9.58 -17.63 -9.83
C LEU A 13 -10.38 -17.68 -11.14
N ALA A 14 -10.24 -16.66 -11.98
CA ALA A 14 -10.89 -16.59 -13.29
C ALA A 14 -9.91 -16.15 -14.38
N PRO A 15 -10.18 -16.48 -15.65
CA PRO A 15 -9.40 -15.95 -16.77
C PRO A 15 -9.46 -14.43 -16.82
N ARG A 16 -8.30 -13.78 -16.99
CA ARG A 16 -8.25 -12.34 -17.19
C ARG A 16 -8.66 -11.98 -18.62
N HIS A 17 -9.64 -11.09 -18.75
CA HIS A 17 -10.05 -10.52 -20.04
C HIS A 17 -8.96 -9.56 -20.52
N ARG A 18 -8.23 -9.95 -21.57
CA ARG A 18 -7.12 -9.19 -22.16
C ARG A 18 -7.43 -8.82 -23.60
N ARG A 19 -6.98 -7.63 -23.99
CA ARG A 19 -7.08 -7.17 -25.37
C ARG A 19 -6.07 -7.95 -26.22
N THR A 20 -6.56 -8.57 -27.27
CA THR A 20 -5.77 -9.32 -28.25
C THR A 20 -6.11 -8.86 -29.66
N TRP A 21 -5.21 -9.11 -30.61
CA TRP A 21 -5.43 -8.83 -32.03
C TRP A 21 -5.70 -10.15 -32.75
N ARG A 22 -6.87 -10.27 -33.41
CA ARG A 22 -7.23 -11.44 -34.22
C ARG A 22 -8.01 -10.98 -35.45
N TYR A 23 -7.73 -11.58 -36.61
CA TYR A 23 -8.46 -11.30 -37.85
C TYR A 23 -8.55 -9.80 -38.18
N GLY A 24 -7.46 -9.04 -37.97
CA GLY A 24 -7.42 -7.59 -38.24
C GLY A 24 -8.30 -6.72 -37.31
N ARG A 25 -8.82 -7.27 -36.22
CA ARG A 25 -9.67 -6.54 -35.26
C ARG A 25 -9.23 -6.78 -33.81
N ARG A 26 -9.77 -5.97 -32.89
CA ARG A 26 -9.56 -6.10 -31.44
C ARG A 26 -10.54 -7.10 -30.84
N TRP A 27 -10.00 -8.16 -30.24
CA TRP A 27 -10.74 -9.24 -29.58
C TRP A 27 -10.38 -9.34 -28.11
N CYS A 28 -11.28 -9.90 -27.32
CA CYS A 28 -11.02 -10.28 -25.95
C CYS A 28 -10.44 -11.71 -25.91
N SER A 29 -9.62 -12.01 -24.90
CA SER A 29 -9.14 -13.38 -24.63
C SER A 29 -10.27 -14.39 -24.41
N CYS A 30 -11.47 -13.94 -23.99
CA CYS A 30 -12.66 -14.79 -23.88
C CYS A 30 -13.34 -15.10 -25.22
N GLY A 31 -12.85 -14.57 -26.35
CA GLY A 31 -13.39 -14.84 -27.69
C GLY A 31 -14.46 -13.86 -28.17
N LEU A 32 -14.93 -12.93 -27.34
CA LEU A 32 -15.83 -11.85 -27.77
C LEU A 32 -15.06 -10.69 -28.42
N ARG A 33 -15.75 -9.84 -29.20
CA ARG A 33 -15.15 -8.57 -29.65
C ARG A 33 -14.81 -7.70 -28.45
N TRP A 34 -13.65 -7.02 -28.50
CA TRP A 34 -13.18 -6.19 -27.38
C TRP A 34 -14.21 -5.10 -26.98
N THR A 35 -14.91 -4.54 -27.97
CA THR A 35 -15.90 -3.48 -27.75
C THR A 35 -17.22 -3.98 -27.15
N THR A 36 -17.54 -5.26 -27.26
CA THR A 36 -18.82 -5.85 -26.80
C THR A 36 -18.66 -6.80 -25.63
N CYS A 37 -17.43 -7.09 -25.19
CA CYS A 37 -17.20 -7.92 -24.01
C CYS A 37 -17.63 -7.17 -22.74
N PRO A 38 -18.64 -7.66 -21.98
CA PRO A 38 -19.12 -6.98 -20.78
C PRO A 38 -18.07 -7.03 -19.66
N ASP A 39 -17.41 -8.17 -19.49
CA ASP A 39 -16.43 -8.42 -18.41
C ASP A 39 -15.04 -7.84 -18.70
N ARG A 40 -14.87 -7.03 -19.75
CA ARG A 40 -13.56 -6.47 -20.10
C ARG A 40 -12.97 -5.54 -19.02
N HIS A 41 -13.84 -4.96 -18.20
CA HIS A 41 -13.48 -4.10 -17.07
C HIS A 41 -13.64 -4.80 -15.72
N ALA A 42 -14.14 -6.04 -15.71
CA ALA A 42 -14.33 -6.77 -14.47
C ALA A 42 -12.97 -7.09 -13.84
N PRO A 43 -12.78 -6.79 -12.54
CA PRO A 43 -11.62 -7.26 -11.81
C PRO A 43 -11.67 -8.78 -11.73
N VAL A 44 -10.51 -9.42 -11.89
CA VAL A 44 -10.40 -10.87 -11.77
C VAL A 44 -10.43 -11.23 -10.29
N PRO A 45 -11.38 -12.09 -9.86
CA PRO A 45 -11.39 -12.58 -8.49
C PRO A 45 -10.07 -13.26 -8.19
N THR A 46 -9.49 -12.88 -7.07
CA THR A 46 -8.18 -13.32 -6.64
C THR A 46 -8.34 -13.88 -5.23
N GLU A 47 -7.68 -15.00 -4.91
CA GLU A 47 -7.74 -15.55 -3.56
C GLU A 47 -7.20 -14.52 -2.55
N PRO A 48 -7.87 -14.36 -1.39
CA PRO A 48 -7.34 -13.53 -0.32
C PRO A 48 -5.99 -14.13 0.13
N PRO A 49 -4.96 -13.30 0.34
CA PRO A 49 -3.68 -13.80 0.82
C PRO A 49 -3.87 -14.53 2.14
N THR A 50 -3.36 -15.77 2.24
CA THR A 50 -3.43 -16.60 3.46
C THR A 50 -2.67 -15.98 4.63
N SER A 51 -1.77 -15.05 4.37
CA SER A 51 -0.93 -14.43 5.40
C SER A 51 -1.26 -12.95 5.53
N PRO A 52 -1.39 -12.43 6.76
CA PRO A 52 -1.51 -11.00 6.99
C PRO A 52 -0.30 -10.29 6.36
N PRO A 53 -0.47 -9.06 5.85
CA PRO A 53 0.67 -8.28 5.38
C PRO A 53 1.70 -8.20 6.50
N THR A 54 2.97 -8.38 6.16
CA THR A 54 4.05 -8.19 7.14
C THR A 54 4.04 -6.73 7.55
N ASN A 55 3.41 -6.43 8.68
CA ASN A 55 3.41 -5.09 9.19
C ASN A 55 4.86 -4.76 9.52
N SER A 56 5.37 -3.69 8.94
CA SER A 56 6.71 -3.25 9.26
C SER A 56 6.72 -2.71 10.68
N ARG A 57 7.77 -3.06 11.45
CA ARG A 57 7.87 -2.76 12.90
C ARG A 57 7.55 -1.31 13.28
N TRP A 58 7.75 -0.36 12.37
CA TRP A 58 7.47 1.07 12.56
C TRP A 58 5.98 1.44 12.60
N TRP A 59 5.06 0.54 12.26
CA TRP A 59 3.61 0.82 12.35
C TRP A 59 3.07 0.67 13.77
N ASP A 60 3.70 -0.15 14.60
CA ASP A 60 3.40 -0.29 16.03
C ASP A 60 4.15 0.74 16.88
N GLU A 61 5.01 1.57 16.26
CA GLU A 61 5.72 2.62 16.96
C GLU A 61 4.76 3.76 17.29
N VAL A 62 4.72 4.13 18.57
CA VAL A 62 4.00 5.32 19.03
C VAL A 62 4.55 6.55 18.31
N THR A 63 3.67 7.32 17.66
CA THR A 63 4.01 8.61 17.06
C THR A 63 4.62 9.53 18.13
N ARG A 64 5.96 9.62 18.16
CA ARG A 64 6.67 10.54 19.05
C ARG A 64 6.61 11.94 18.46
N ALA A 65 5.82 12.82 19.07
CA ALA A 65 5.96 14.25 18.85
C ALA A 65 7.31 14.71 19.44
N ASN A 66 8.23 15.15 18.59
CA ASN A 66 9.47 15.80 19.00
C ASN A 66 9.51 17.19 18.32
N PRO A 67 9.62 18.31 19.06
CA PRO A 67 9.91 18.45 20.49
C PRO A 67 8.72 18.14 21.42
N GLN A 68 9.03 17.58 22.59
CA GLN A 68 8.09 17.44 23.71
C GLN A 68 7.85 18.82 24.35
N VAL A 69 7.04 19.65 23.69
CA VAL A 69 6.70 20.99 24.18
C VAL A 69 6.02 20.85 25.55
N GLY A 70 6.60 21.41 26.60
CA GLY A 70 5.96 21.50 27.92
C GLY A 70 6.21 20.35 28.90
N ARG A 71 7.29 19.57 28.76
CA ARG A 71 7.69 18.63 29.83
C ARG A 71 7.97 19.41 31.11
N ALA A 72 7.22 19.14 32.18
CA ALA A 72 7.40 19.81 33.48
C ALA A 72 8.87 19.65 33.95
N GLY A 73 9.58 20.78 34.09
CA GLY A 73 10.99 20.83 34.47
C GLY A 73 12.00 21.00 33.33
N TRP A 74 11.58 20.99 32.05
CA TRP A 74 12.47 21.25 30.92
C TRP A 74 12.07 22.55 30.22
N LEU A 75 12.97 23.53 30.24
CA LEU A 75 12.78 24.77 29.48
C LEU A 75 12.92 24.45 28.00
N THR A 76 11.92 24.84 27.21
CA THR A 76 12.05 24.86 25.76
C THR A 76 13.20 25.79 25.36
N PRO A 77 13.83 25.60 24.19
CA PRO A 77 14.94 26.46 23.77
C PRO A 77 14.59 27.95 23.79
N ALA A 78 13.35 28.31 23.43
CA ALA A 78 12.87 29.69 23.49
C ALA A 78 12.68 30.21 24.93
N GLN A 79 12.33 29.35 25.89
CA GLN A 79 12.29 29.72 27.30
C GLN A 79 13.71 29.89 27.87
N THR A 80 14.65 29.03 27.49
CA THR A 80 16.07 29.16 27.84
C THR A 80 16.65 30.50 27.35
N TRP A 81 16.44 30.85 26.08
CA TRP A 81 16.89 32.12 25.51
C TRP A 81 16.32 33.34 26.23
N ARG A 82 15.01 33.33 26.56
CA ARG A 82 14.38 34.42 27.32
C ARG A 82 14.92 34.49 28.76
N ALA A 83 15.14 33.35 29.40
CA ALA A 83 15.72 33.28 30.74
C ALA A 83 17.16 33.81 30.78
N ASN A 84 17.92 33.62 29.71
CA ASN A 84 19.28 34.14 29.52
C ASN A 84 19.32 35.58 28.97
N GLY A 85 18.20 36.32 29.02
CA GLY A 85 18.16 37.72 28.60
C GLY A 85 18.41 37.93 27.10
N GLY A 86 18.09 36.94 26.27
CA GLY A 86 18.27 37.01 24.83
C GLY A 86 19.61 36.47 24.32
N ARG A 87 20.32 35.70 25.14
CA ARG A 87 21.58 35.03 24.80
C ARG A 87 21.42 33.51 24.91
N TRP A 88 22.20 32.76 24.14
CA TRP A 88 22.29 31.31 24.32
C TRP A 88 23.27 30.99 25.45
#